data_AF-A0A2E5VZ02-F1
#
_entry.id   AF-A0A2E5VZ02-F1
#
_cell.length_a   1.000
_cell.length_b   1.000
_cell.length_c   1.000
_cell.angle_alpha   90.00
_cell.angle_beta   90.00
_cell.angle_gamma   90.00
#
_symmetry.space_group_name_H-M   'P 1'
#
loop_
_entity.id
_entity.type
_entity.pdbx_description
1 polymer ?
#
loop_
_entity_poly.entity_id
_entity_poly.type
_entity_poly.pdbx_seq_one_letter_code
_entity_poly.pdbx_strand_id
1 'polypeptide(L)'
;FGVTFFNDDLMDEKQHWVYTESGQQIIDWKNVWSASPIAQDVDEMSPGALMQGCTAFQIENPDGLKDCRLPVMYKSPTGLKFEPILKDIEQPDHRVILTLGKASSSAFIDIAGDGDATNPENPAPGDLRLMMRFDYPGIKVFDEVPSEDRTAFSSGVGELEVTGSIVFVSDEESFSNLLWELDDAREHGLSDDCSAIGEYTRNNCWTQEILNNNDWGGNERFFKLLIYDMMEFNNVNLSAPIKADKGNFQIVFDESRHVTGVISAPFVETMGTIVLLTSNEFLKWLVVLNVGLLLLVAMMVIPEKENWRHVFDLTKFNQRPEKLDPSTYRDRVRRSLLTKVRVHHDLTRDEMAQRPPPEVQAMIGDPRLVELAYSQSRTYTPQELRKLMQAIRRWGKNN
;
A
#
# COMPACT_ATOMS: atom_id res chain seq x y z
N PHE A 1 5.96 11.33 -15.25
CA PHE A 1 6.82 12.35 -14.63
C PHE A 1 8.26 12.35 -15.11
N GLY A 2 8.66 11.52 -16.09
CA GLY A 2 10.09 11.40 -16.47
C GLY A 2 10.91 10.66 -15.41
N VAL A 3 10.29 9.69 -14.75
CA VAL A 3 10.94 8.84 -13.74
C VAL A 3 10.72 7.40 -14.16
N THR A 4 11.81 6.65 -14.27
CA THR A 4 11.81 5.21 -14.49
C THR A 4 12.11 4.54 -13.16
N PHE A 5 11.19 3.66 -12.74
CA PHE A 5 11.36 2.79 -11.59
C PHE A 5 11.85 1.43 -12.05
N PHE A 6 12.84 0.88 -11.36
CA PHE A 6 13.20 -0.52 -11.52
C PHE A 6 12.24 -1.38 -10.66
N ASN A 7 11.95 -2.61 -11.11
CA ASN A 7 11.02 -3.48 -10.39
C ASN A 7 11.70 -4.37 -9.35
N ASP A 8 12.98 -4.67 -9.57
CA ASP A 8 13.77 -5.55 -8.71
C ASP A 8 14.65 -4.74 -7.76
N ASP A 9 15.11 -5.41 -6.69
CA ASP A 9 15.88 -4.79 -5.62
C ASP A 9 17.23 -4.28 -6.14
N LEU A 10 17.60 -3.09 -5.65
CA LEU A 10 18.93 -2.53 -5.84
C LEU A 10 19.88 -3.12 -4.78
N MET A 11 21.05 -3.56 -5.23
CA MET A 11 22.14 -3.98 -4.36
C MET A 11 23.31 -2.99 -4.43
N ASP A 12 23.87 -2.66 -3.26
CA ASP A 12 25.01 -1.76 -3.14
C ASP A 12 26.07 -2.29 -2.16
N GLU A 13 27.21 -2.72 -2.72
CA GLU A 13 28.35 -3.21 -1.93
C GLU A 13 29.02 -2.08 -1.11
N LYS A 14 28.91 -0.81 -1.52
CA LYS A 14 29.63 0.31 -0.91
C LYS A 14 28.78 1.15 0.03
N GLN A 15 27.48 1.25 -0.22
CA GLN A 15 26.56 2.05 0.58
C GLN A 15 25.46 1.18 1.19
N HIS A 16 25.84 0.27 2.09
CA HIS A 16 24.88 -0.52 2.85
C HIS A 16 25.06 -0.39 4.37
N TRP A 17 23.97 -0.56 5.11
CA TRP A 17 23.94 -0.60 6.56
C TRP A 17 23.84 -2.05 7.06
N VAL A 18 24.30 -2.26 8.29
CA VAL A 18 24.40 -3.56 8.94
C VAL A 18 23.60 -3.49 10.23
N TYR A 19 22.99 -4.59 10.61
CA TYR A 19 22.29 -4.72 11.88
C TYR A 19 22.76 -5.95 12.64
N THR A 20 22.51 -5.98 13.95
CA THR A 20 22.90 -7.08 14.82
C THR A 20 21.70 -7.93 15.18
N GLU A 21 21.71 -9.20 14.79
CA GLU A 21 20.68 -10.17 15.15
C GLU A 21 21.31 -11.30 15.96
N SER A 22 20.76 -11.59 17.15
CA SER A 22 21.26 -12.65 18.04
C SER A 22 22.77 -12.59 18.34
N GLY A 23 23.34 -11.37 18.36
CA GLY A 23 24.78 -11.14 18.60
C GLY A 23 25.69 -11.39 17.40
N GLN A 24 25.13 -11.64 16.21
CA GLN A 24 25.84 -11.71 14.95
C GLN A 24 25.50 -10.50 14.07
N GLN A 25 26.48 -10.02 13.33
CA GLN A 25 26.30 -8.93 12.37
C GLN A 25 25.78 -9.50 11.05
N ILE A 26 24.65 -9.00 10.59
CA ILE A 26 24.03 -9.39 9.33
C ILE A 26 24.36 -8.32 8.28
N ILE A 27 25.08 -8.75 7.25
CA ILE A 27 25.44 -7.92 6.10
C ILE A 27 24.50 -8.27 4.97
N ASP A 28 23.76 -7.28 4.48
CA ASP A 28 22.88 -7.40 3.32
C ASP A 28 23.09 -6.17 2.43
N TRP A 29 23.48 -6.40 1.18
CA TRP A 29 23.71 -5.32 0.21
C TRP A 29 22.41 -4.68 -0.29
N LYS A 30 21.25 -5.27 0.03
CA LYS A 30 19.93 -4.67 -0.20
C LYS A 30 19.58 -3.60 0.83
N ASN A 31 20.25 -3.59 1.98
CA ASN A 31 20.02 -2.61 3.04
C ASN A 31 20.86 -1.37 2.78
N VAL A 32 20.36 -0.46 1.94
CA VAL A 32 21.14 0.68 1.42
C VAL A 32 20.90 1.93 2.27
N TRP A 33 21.90 2.82 2.32
CA TRP A 33 21.74 4.15 2.92
C TRP A 33 22.11 5.26 1.93
N SER A 34 21.62 6.47 2.17
CA SER A 34 22.04 7.66 1.41
C SER A 34 22.18 8.88 2.30
N ALA A 35 23.22 9.68 2.07
CA ALA A 35 23.41 10.97 2.70
C ALA A 35 22.66 12.04 1.91
N SER A 36 21.46 12.40 2.37
CA SER A 36 20.48 13.17 1.60
C SER A 36 20.39 14.63 2.08
N PRO A 37 20.48 15.64 1.18
CA PRO A 37 20.10 17.02 1.47
C PRO A 37 18.57 17.19 1.46
N ILE A 38 18.10 18.34 1.93
CA ILE A 38 16.66 18.64 2.05
C ILE A 38 16.18 19.59 0.95
N ALA A 39 16.90 20.71 0.76
CA ALA A 39 16.47 21.82 -0.10
C ALA A 39 17.41 22.10 -1.29
N GLN A 40 18.32 21.18 -1.61
CA GLN A 40 19.33 21.33 -2.68
C GLN A 40 19.54 20.01 -3.40
N ASP A 41 19.97 20.06 -4.67
CA ASP A 41 20.39 18.86 -5.39
C ASP A 41 21.78 18.43 -4.90
N VAL A 42 21.92 17.15 -4.55
CA VAL A 42 23.18 16.55 -4.10
C VAL A 42 24.31 16.70 -5.13
N ASP A 43 24.00 16.67 -6.43
CA ASP A 43 24.98 16.80 -7.50
C ASP A 43 25.48 18.26 -7.67
N GLU A 44 24.75 19.25 -7.14
CA GLU A 44 25.09 20.68 -7.19
C GLU A 44 25.74 21.21 -5.90
N MET A 45 25.80 20.38 -4.85
CA MET A 45 26.38 20.78 -3.56
C MET A 45 27.90 21.01 -3.66
N SER A 46 28.39 21.99 -2.90
CA SER A 46 29.84 22.21 -2.79
C SER A 46 30.53 21.05 -2.06
N PRO A 47 31.83 20.78 -2.32
CA PRO A 47 32.55 19.69 -1.65
C PRO A 47 32.55 19.78 -0.12
N GLY A 48 32.55 20.99 0.43
CA GLY A 48 32.44 21.19 1.88
C GLY A 48 31.05 20.88 2.42
N ALA A 49 30.00 21.23 1.67
CA ALA A 49 28.62 20.95 2.02
C ALA A 49 28.29 19.45 1.96
N LEU A 50 28.87 18.72 1.00
CA LEU A 50 28.77 17.27 0.96
C LEU A 50 29.30 16.65 2.26
N MET A 51 30.42 17.13 2.80
CA MET A 51 30.99 16.55 4.02
C MET A 51 30.27 16.92 5.32
N GLN A 52 29.21 17.73 5.26
CA GLN A 52 28.60 18.37 6.42
C GLN A 52 27.23 17.80 6.77
N GLY A 53 27.08 17.33 8.02
CA GLY A 53 25.79 16.92 8.57
C GLY A 53 25.04 18.10 9.17
N CYS A 54 23.71 18.04 9.13
CA CYS A 54 22.87 19.11 9.66
C CYS A 54 23.03 19.22 11.19
N THR A 55 23.24 20.44 11.67
CA THR A 55 23.34 20.72 13.11
C THR A 55 21.97 20.67 13.79
N ALA A 56 21.92 20.41 15.10
CA ALA A 56 20.67 20.46 15.86
C ALA A 56 19.95 21.82 15.71
N PHE A 57 20.71 22.92 15.67
CA PHE A 57 20.15 24.25 15.45
C PHE A 57 19.47 24.40 14.08
N GLN A 58 20.06 23.84 13.00
CA GLN A 58 19.44 23.86 11.67
C GLN A 58 18.20 22.98 11.60
N ILE A 59 18.18 21.85 12.31
CA ILE A 59 17.01 20.98 12.42
C ILE A 59 15.86 21.69 13.14
N GLU A 60 16.16 22.45 14.19
CA GLU A 60 15.16 23.25 14.93
C GLU A 60 14.71 24.51 14.18
N ASN A 61 15.56 25.06 13.30
CA ASN A 61 15.31 26.27 12.52
C ASN A 61 15.39 25.97 11.01
N PRO A 62 14.35 25.30 10.47
CA PRO A 62 14.38 24.73 9.13
C PRO A 62 14.48 25.75 7.97
N ASP A 63 14.22 27.03 8.21
CA ASP A 63 14.28 28.09 7.19
C ASP A 63 15.70 28.29 6.59
N GLY A 64 16.72 27.65 7.18
CA GLY A 64 18.12 27.68 6.74
C GLY A 64 18.73 26.30 6.42
N LEU A 65 17.94 25.30 6.02
CA LEU A 65 18.39 23.93 5.68
C LEU A 65 19.15 23.82 4.35
N LYS A 66 20.20 24.63 4.19
CA LYS A 66 21.11 24.60 3.05
C LYS A 66 22.47 24.04 3.48
N ASP A 67 23.17 23.45 2.53
CA ASP A 67 24.54 22.98 2.66
C ASP A 67 24.76 21.96 3.80
N CYS A 68 23.77 21.12 4.08
CA CYS A 68 23.88 20.02 5.04
C CYS A 68 23.09 18.80 4.59
N ARG A 69 23.51 17.61 5.05
CA ARG A 69 22.89 16.33 4.72
C ARG A 69 22.52 15.54 5.97
N LEU A 70 21.57 14.63 5.83
CA LEU A 70 21.21 13.65 6.85
C LEU A 70 21.26 12.24 6.27
N PRO A 71 21.69 11.24 7.04
CA PRO A 71 21.61 9.85 6.62
C PRO A 71 20.13 9.39 6.58
N VAL A 72 19.76 8.69 5.51
CA VAL A 72 18.45 8.07 5.32
C VAL A 72 18.66 6.60 4.99
N MET A 73 17.95 5.72 5.68
CA MET A 73 18.04 4.27 5.50
C MET A 73 16.93 3.75 4.61
N TYR A 74 17.26 2.74 3.81
CA TYR A 74 16.36 2.03 2.91
C TYR A 74 16.55 0.52 3.13
N LYS A 75 15.48 -0.26 3.02
CA LYS A 75 15.51 -1.72 3.12
C LYS A 75 14.96 -2.32 1.83
N SER A 76 15.86 -2.86 1.01
CA SER A 76 15.55 -3.36 -0.34
C SER A 76 14.91 -2.29 -1.25
N PRO A 77 15.55 -1.10 -1.42
CA PRO A 77 15.03 -0.09 -2.32
C PRO A 77 15.03 -0.58 -3.76
N THR A 78 14.07 -0.11 -4.54
CA THR A 78 14.10 -0.21 -6.00
C THR A 78 14.81 1.00 -6.59
N GLY A 79 15.79 0.82 -7.47
CA GLY A 79 16.45 1.98 -8.10
C GLY A 79 15.47 2.93 -8.80
N LEU A 80 15.83 4.21 -8.87
CA LEU A 80 15.14 5.22 -9.67
C LEU A 80 16.09 5.81 -10.72
N LYS A 81 15.54 6.20 -11.86
CA LYS A 81 16.29 6.97 -12.87
C LYS A 81 15.44 8.11 -13.40
N PHE A 82 16.06 9.28 -13.54
CA PHE A 82 15.43 10.41 -14.22
C PHE A 82 15.60 10.27 -15.74
N GLU A 83 14.50 10.41 -16.46
CA GLU A 83 14.46 10.46 -17.91
C GLU A 83 13.75 11.74 -18.36
N PRO A 84 14.45 12.69 -19.00
CA PRO A 84 13.85 13.95 -19.40
C PRO A 84 12.74 13.73 -20.41
N ILE A 85 11.60 14.38 -20.19
CA ILE A 85 10.49 14.40 -21.13
C ILE A 85 10.68 15.52 -22.16
N LEU A 86 9.98 15.45 -23.30
CA LEU A 86 10.06 16.48 -24.34
C LEU A 86 9.81 17.90 -23.79
N LYS A 87 8.91 18.04 -22.81
CA LYS A 87 8.62 19.32 -22.17
C LYS A 87 9.81 19.87 -21.37
N ASP A 88 10.67 19.02 -20.79
CA ASP A 88 11.90 19.47 -20.12
C ASP A 88 12.88 20.10 -21.12
N ILE A 89 12.83 19.67 -22.38
CA ILE A 89 13.67 20.21 -23.46
C ILE A 89 13.08 21.51 -24.02
N GLU A 90 11.77 21.55 -24.21
CA GLU A 90 11.07 22.72 -24.77
C GLU A 90 10.92 23.88 -23.76
N GLN A 91 10.74 23.55 -22.49
CA GLN A 91 10.52 24.48 -21.38
C GLN A 91 11.33 24.04 -20.17
N PRO A 92 12.66 24.27 -20.14
CA PRO A 92 13.52 23.76 -19.06
C PRO A 92 13.10 24.27 -17.67
N ASP A 93 12.54 25.48 -17.59
CA ASP A 93 12.20 26.12 -16.32
C ASP A 93 10.80 25.74 -15.78
N HIS A 94 10.08 24.81 -16.43
CA HIS A 94 8.71 24.48 -16.00
C HIS A 94 8.65 23.64 -14.70
N ARG A 95 9.78 23.05 -14.30
CA ARG A 95 9.95 22.32 -13.04
C ARG A 95 11.42 22.27 -12.66
N VAL A 96 11.70 22.20 -11.36
CA VAL A 96 13.02 22.01 -10.79
C VAL A 96 13.11 20.57 -10.28
N ILE A 97 14.16 19.86 -10.66
CA ILE A 97 14.37 18.46 -10.28
C ILE A 97 15.58 18.42 -9.37
N LEU A 98 15.40 17.85 -8.19
CA LEU A 98 16.43 17.71 -7.18
C LEU A 98 16.68 16.23 -6.93
N THR A 99 17.91 15.79 -7.11
CA THR A 99 18.34 14.49 -6.57
C THR A 99 18.65 14.66 -5.09
N LEU A 100 17.89 13.97 -4.24
CA LEU A 100 18.12 13.99 -2.79
C LEU A 100 18.93 12.74 -2.36
N GLY A 101 18.56 11.56 -2.84
CA GLY A 101 19.24 10.31 -2.51
C GLY A 101 19.89 9.69 -3.73
N LYS A 102 21.14 9.26 -3.61
CA LYS A 102 21.89 8.56 -4.66
C LYS A 102 22.48 7.27 -4.11
N ALA A 103 22.47 6.23 -4.94
CA ALA A 103 23.22 4.99 -4.70
C ALA A 103 24.67 5.13 -5.22
N SER A 104 25.53 4.17 -4.88
CA SER A 104 26.91 4.18 -5.35
C SER A 104 26.98 3.95 -6.85
N SER A 105 28.06 4.39 -7.48
CA SER A 105 28.29 4.14 -8.91
C SER A 105 28.46 2.65 -9.26
N SER A 106 28.70 1.80 -8.25
CA SER A 106 28.78 0.34 -8.37
C SER A 106 27.46 -0.38 -8.07
N ALA A 107 26.41 0.36 -7.70
CA ALA A 107 25.10 -0.24 -7.46
C ALA A 107 24.51 -0.82 -8.75
N PHE A 108 23.80 -1.93 -8.61
CA PHE A 108 23.16 -2.64 -9.70
C PHE A 108 21.79 -3.16 -9.27
N ILE A 109 20.95 -3.49 -10.25
CA ILE A 109 19.64 -4.10 -10.03
C ILE A 109 19.77 -5.61 -10.24
N ASP A 110 19.42 -6.40 -9.24
CA ASP A 110 19.55 -7.87 -9.29
C ASP A 110 18.29 -8.52 -9.88
N ILE A 111 18.20 -8.53 -11.21
CA ILE A 111 17.08 -9.12 -11.96
C ILE A 111 17.20 -10.65 -11.98
N ALA A 112 18.43 -11.17 -12.06
CA ALA A 112 18.70 -12.61 -12.10
C ALA A 112 18.51 -13.28 -10.72
N GLY A 113 18.58 -12.52 -9.63
CA GLY A 113 18.46 -13.02 -8.26
C GLY A 113 19.71 -13.76 -7.78
N ASP A 114 20.85 -13.54 -8.43
CA ASP A 114 22.13 -14.20 -8.12
C ASP A 114 23.07 -13.32 -7.28
N GLY A 115 22.73 -12.05 -7.10
CA GLY A 115 23.54 -11.07 -6.37
C GLY A 115 24.88 -10.78 -7.03
N ASP A 116 25.06 -11.07 -8.31
CA ASP A 116 26.32 -10.88 -9.04
C ASP A 116 26.25 -9.65 -9.95
N ALA A 117 27.04 -8.62 -9.60
CA ALA A 117 27.17 -7.40 -10.39
C ALA A 117 27.80 -7.63 -11.78
N THR A 118 28.49 -8.76 -11.98
CA THR A 118 29.15 -9.09 -13.25
C THR A 118 28.23 -9.82 -14.23
N ASN A 119 27.04 -10.26 -13.78
CA ASN A 119 26.06 -10.86 -14.64
C ASN A 119 25.51 -9.82 -15.64
N PRO A 120 25.62 -10.03 -16.97
CA PRO A 120 25.08 -9.11 -17.96
C PRO A 120 23.56 -8.89 -17.89
N GLU A 121 22.81 -9.79 -17.24
CA GLU A 121 21.37 -9.64 -17.01
C GLU A 121 21.04 -8.61 -15.90
N ASN A 122 22.00 -8.31 -15.03
CA ASN A 122 21.85 -7.35 -13.94
C ASN A 122 22.34 -5.96 -14.38
N PRO A 123 21.45 -5.00 -14.70
CA PRO A 123 21.88 -3.70 -15.17
C PRO A 123 22.54 -2.90 -14.04
N ALA A 124 23.68 -2.29 -14.37
CA ALA A 124 24.40 -1.33 -13.52
C ALA A 124 24.51 0.04 -14.22
N PRO A 125 23.45 0.87 -14.22
CA PRO A 125 23.45 2.16 -14.91
C PRO A 125 24.45 3.18 -14.35
N GLY A 126 24.87 3.03 -13.08
CA GLY A 126 25.81 3.92 -12.40
C GLY A 126 25.23 5.27 -11.95
N ASP A 127 24.00 5.59 -12.36
CA ASP A 127 23.28 6.82 -12.04
C ASP A 127 21.97 6.58 -11.27
N LEU A 128 21.89 5.46 -10.55
CA LEU A 128 20.73 5.07 -9.76
C LEU A 128 20.48 6.07 -8.61
N ARG A 129 19.25 6.57 -8.54
CA ARG A 129 18.77 7.47 -7.49
C ARG A 129 17.89 6.70 -6.50
N LEU A 130 17.91 7.12 -5.25
CA LEU A 130 17.09 6.56 -4.17
C LEU A 130 15.95 7.49 -3.78
N MET A 131 16.13 8.80 -3.97
CA MET A 131 15.09 9.79 -3.72
C MET A 131 15.25 10.98 -4.66
N MET A 132 14.15 11.42 -5.25
CA MET A 132 14.11 12.60 -6.12
C MET A 132 12.91 13.47 -5.78
N ARG A 133 13.10 14.78 -5.82
CA ARG A 133 12.06 15.78 -5.62
C ARG A 133 11.86 16.60 -6.87
N PHE A 134 10.61 16.88 -7.20
CA PHE A 134 10.18 17.60 -8.39
C PHE A 134 9.30 18.76 -7.94
N ASP A 135 9.81 19.97 -8.12
CA ASP A 135 9.12 21.20 -7.74
C ASP A 135 8.56 21.87 -9.00
N TYR A 136 7.29 22.22 -8.97
CA TYR A 136 6.55 22.86 -10.06
C TYR A 136 6.21 24.29 -9.62
N PRO A 137 7.08 25.28 -9.88
CA PRO A 137 6.81 26.66 -9.53
C PRO A 137 5.77 27.28 -10.47
N GLY A 138 5.23 28.44 -10.12
CA GLY A 138 4.37 29.19 -11.04
C GLY A 138 2.92 28.72 -11.12
N ILE A 139 2.48 27.85 -10.21
CA ILE A 139 1.10 27.36 -10.22
C ILE A 139 0.21 28.45 -9.63
N LYS A 140 -0.74 28.92 -10.43
CA LYS A 140 -1.70 29.92 -9.99
C LYS A 140 -2.92 29.26 -9.35
N VAL A 141 -3.16 29.56 -8.08
CA VAL A 141 -4.29 29.06 -7.30
C VAL A 141 -5.05 30.21 -6.64
N PHE A 142 -6.27 29.94 -6.17
CA PHE A 142 -7.05 30.91 -5.40
C PHE A 142 -7.05 30.50 -3.93
N ASP A 143 -6.56 31.36 -3.05
CA ASP A 143 -6.56 31.14 -1.59
C ASP A 143 -6.62 32.46 -0.81
N GLU A 144 -6.68 32.40 0.52
CA GLU A 144 -6.67 33.56 1.39
C GLU A 144 -5.36 34.35 1.29
N VAL A 145 -5.46 35.63 0.89
CA VAL A 145 -4.34 36.56 0.75
C VAL A 145 -4.25 37.54 1.92
N PRO A 146 -3.06 38.13 2.18
CA PRO A 146 -2.87 39.19 3.16
C PRO A 146 -3.83 40.37 2.96
N SER A 147 -4.31 40.90 4.09
CA SER A 147 -5.45 41.80 4.32
C SER A 147 -5.56 43.13 3.52
N GLU A 148 -4.70 43.46 2.56
CA GLU A 148 -4.66 44.83 2.00
C GLU A 148 -5.90 45.21 1.15
N ASP A 149 -6.65 44.23 0.61
CA ASP A 149 -7.84 44.47 -0.23
C ASP A 149 -9.18 44.07 0.42
N ARG A 150 -9.27 44.12 1.76
CA ARG A 150 -10.52 43.86 2.49
C ARG A 150 -11.48 45.05 2.41
N THR A 151 -12.28 45.11 1.36
CA THR A 151 -13.56 45.80 1.43
C THR A 151 -14.57 44.91 2.17
N ALA A 152 -15.58 45.49 2.82
CA ALA A 152 -16.55 44.79 3.68
C ALA A 152 -17.36 43.64 3.01
N PHE A 153 -17.09 43.36 1.73
CA PHE A 153 -17.74 42.35 0.90
C PHE A 153 -16.77 41.45 0.11
N SER A 154 -15.44 41.59 0.23
CA SER A 154 -14.49 40.66 -0.42
C SER A 154 -14.12 39.53 0.55
N SER A 155 -14.21 38.28 0.09
CA SER A 155 -13.96 37.07 0.90
C SER A 155 -12.48 36.87 1.27
N GLY A 156 -11.60 37.85 1.05
CA GLY A 156 -10.17 37.73 1.31
C GLY A 156 -9.44 36.68 0.45
N VAL A 157 -10.10 36.11 -0.55
CA VAL A 157 -9.55 35.11 -1.48
C VAL A 157 -9.01 35.82 -2.72
N GLY A 158 -7.75 35.57 -3.07
CA GLY A 158 -7.05 36.15 -4.21
C GLY A 158 -6.28 35.11 -5.01
N GLU A 159 -5.85 35.48 -6.22
CA GLU A 159 -4.95 34.66 -7.03
C GLU A 159 -3.54 34.75 -6.45
N LEU A 160 -2.91 33.61 -6.21
CA LEU A 160 -1.56 33.50 -5.69
C LEU A 160 -0.77 32.45 -6.45
N GLU A 161 0.55 32.63 -6.45
CA GLU A 161 1.50 31.71 -7.06
C GLU A 161 2.09 30.80 -5.99
N VAL A 162 2.00 29.49 -6.20
CA VAL A 162 2.53 28.43 -5.34
C VAL A 162 3.38 27.45 -6.14
N THR A 163 4.19 26.70 -5.41
CA THR A 163 5.00 25.58 -5.88
C THR A 163 4.38 24.28 -5.41
N GLY A 164 4.01 23.42 -6.37
CA GLY A 164 3.64 22.04 -6.06
C GLY A 164 4.89 21.16 -6.04
N SER A 165 5.07 20.34 -5.00
CA SER A 165 6.23 19.45 -4.88
C SER A 165 5.80 17.98 -4.91
N ILE A 166 6.52 17.13 -5.63
CA ILE A 166 6.34 15.68 -5.66
C ILE A 166 7.66 15.02 -5.30
N VAL A 167 7.65 14.11 -4.32
CA VAL A 167 8.84 13.34 -3.92
C VAL A 167 8.64 11.88 -4.28
N PHE A 168 9.59 11.33 -5.02
CA PHE A 168 9.68 9.91 -5.33
C PHE A 168 10.71 9.26 -4.43
N VAL A 169 10.30 8.19 -3.73
CA VAL A 169 11.15 7.42 -2.84
C VAL A 169 11.25 5.98 -3.38
N SER A 170 12.48 5.47 -3.43
CA SER A 170 12.83 4.14 -3.96
C SER A 170 12.32 2.98 -3.11
N ASP A 171 11.97 3.21 -1.86
CA ASP A 171 11.59 2.20 -0.89
C ASP A 171 10.31 2.63 -0.15
N GLU A 172 9.43 1.68 0.13
CA GLU A 172 8.27 1.89 1.01
C GLU A 172 8.64 1.67 2.47
N GLU A 173 9.61 0.80 2.76
CA GLU A 173 10.07 0.52 4.11
C GLU A 173 10.85 1.69 4.74
N SER A 174 11.24 2.70 3.96
CA SER A 174 11.80 3.94 4.48
C SER A 174 10.85 4.68 5.43
N PHE A 175 9.53 4.42 5.32
CA PHE A 175 8.48 4.93 6.20
C PHE A 175 8.00 3.91 7.24
N SER A 176 8.60 2.72 7.28
CA SER A 176 8.23 1.68 8.25
C SER A 176 8.64 2.06 9.67
N ASN A 177 7.93 1.55 10.68
CA ASN A 177 8.26 1.77 12.08
C ASN A 177 9.70 1.35 12.42
N LEU A 178 10.24 0.34 11.73
CA LEU A 178 11.61 -0.14 11.92
C LEU A 178 12.66 0.97 11.70
N LEU A 179 12.45 1.82 10.68
CA LEU A 179 13.40 2.87 10.30
C LEU A 179 12.94 4.27 10.71
N TRP A 180 11.71 4.41 11.23
CA TRP A 180 11.11 5.71 11.52
C TRP A 180 11.80 6.40 12.71
N GLU A 181 11.82 5.74 13.87
CA GLU A 181 12.44 6.22 15.10
C GLU A 181 13.66 5.38 15.49
N LEU A 182 14.66 6.05 16.08
CA LEU A 182 15.90 5.39 16.50
C LEU A 182 15.67 4.34 17.60
N ASP A 183 14.72 4.57 18.50
CA ASP A 183 14.48 3.67 19.63
C ASP A 183 13.93 2.32 19.13
N ASP A 184 12.98 2.33 18.19
CA ASP A 184 12.46 1.12 17.52
C ASP A 184 13.55 0.40 16.72
N ALA A 185 14.40 1.16 16.01
CA ALA A 185 15.50 0.62 15.23
C ALA A 185 16.53 -0.11 16.13
N ARG A 186 16.83 0.44 17.31
CA ARG A 186 17.76 -0.15 18.29
C ARG A 186 17.26 -1.48 18.85
N GLU A 187 15.95 -1.63 19.03
CA GLU A 187 15.37 -2.93 19.44
C GLU A 187 15.62 -4.04 18.41
N HIS A 188 15.74 -3.66 17.14
CA HIS A 188 16.06 -4.55 16.02
C HIS A 188 17.57 -4.62 15.70
N GLY A 189 18.41 -4.05 16.57
CA GLY A 189 19.86 -4.15 16.47
C GLY A 189 20.51 -3.19 15.47
N LEU A 190 19.82 -2.13 15.06
CA LEU A 190 20.42 -1.00 14.34
C LEU A 190 21.07 -0.02 15.34
N SER A 191 22.04 0.75 14.85
CA SER A 191 22.78 1.75 15.63
C SER A 191 22.64 3.13 14.99
N ASP A 192 22.69 4.18 15.80
CA ASP A 192 22.78 5.58 15.36
C ASP A 192 24.12 5.89 14.69
N ASP A 193 25.18 5.19 15.08
CA ASP A 193 26.49 5.23 14.44
C ASP A 193 26.77 3.91 13.74
N CYS A 194 26.97 3.97 12.42
CA CYS A 194 27.29 2.79 11.62
C CYS A 194 28.75 2.32 11.78
N SER A 195 29.65 3.19 12.28
CA SER A 195 31.04 2.83 12.56
C SER A 195 31.18 1.96 13.82
N ALA A 196 30.15 1.97 14.68
CA ALA A 196 30.09 1.16 15.89
C ALA A 196 29.88 -0.34 15.62
N ILE A 197 29.44 -0.71 14.41
CA ILE A 197 29.04 -2.08 14.03
C ILE A 197 30.21 -2.89 13.42
N GLY A 198 31.46 -2.62 13.83
CA GLY A 198 32.63 -3.49 13.54
C GLY A 198 33.62 -2.97 12.48
N GLU A 199 34.69 -3.74 12.23
CA GLU A 199 35.75 -3.33 11.29
C GLU A 199 35.30 -3.36 9.82
N TYR A 200 34.34 -4.22 9.48
CA TYR A 200 33.83 -4.38 8.11
C TYR A 200 33.07 -3.14 7.61
N THR A 201 32.30 -2.48 8.48
CA THR A 201 31.46 -1.33 8.08
C THR A 201 32.26 -0.03 7.95
N ARG A 202 33.51 0.05 8.43
CA ARG A 202 34.28 1.32 8.43
C ARG A 202 34.43 1.98 7.07
N ASN A 203 34.50 1.20 5.99
CA ASN A 203 34.67 1.72 4.63
C ASN A 203 33.34 2.00 3.91
N ASN A 204 32.24 1.39 4.36
CA ASN A 204 30.92 1.47 3.73
C ASN A 204 29.96 2.36 4.52
N CYS A 205 30.49 3.13 5.46
CA CYS A 205 29.71 3.90 6.40
C CYS A 205 29.46 5.33 5.94
N TRP A 206 28.26 5.85 6.20
CA TRP A 206 27.94 7.25 5.94
C TRP A 206 28.80 8.23 6.74
N THR A 207 29.44 7.78 7.82
CA THR A 207 30.39 8.59 8.60
C THR A 207 31.67 8.94 7.82
N GLN A 208 31.95 8.26 6.71
CA GLN A 208 33.01 8.65 5.76
C GLN A 208 32.55 9.76 4.80
N GLU A 209 31.25 9.82 4.51
CA GLU A 209 30.67 10.84 3.64
C GLU A 209 30.29 12.11 4.39
N ILE A 210 29.82 11.97 5.63
CA ILE A 210 29.43 13.06 6.52
C ILE A 210 30.36 13.03 7.73
N LEU A 211 31.22 14.05 7.84
CA LEU A 211 32.29 14.07 8.85
C LEU A 211 31.82 14.60 10.22
N ASN A 212 30.77 15.42 10.22
CA ASN A 212 30.25 16.08 11.42
C ASN A 212 28.73 15.89 11.52
N ASN A 213 28.17 15.77 12.73
CA ASN A 213 26.73 15.59 12.97
C ASN A 213 26.12 14.46 12.10
N ASN A 214 26.79 13.32 12.08
CA ASN A 214 26.48 12.20 11.19
C ASN A 214 25.64 11.10 11.88
N ASP A 215 25.17 11.34 13.10
CA ASP A 215 24.33 10.37 13.82
C ASP A 215 22.98 10.19 13.11
N TRP A 216 22.63 8.93 12.81
CA TRP A 216 21.31 8.61 12.31
C TRP A 216 20.31 8.52 13.46
N GLY A 217 19.29 9.38 13.41
CA GLY A 217 18.29 9.49 14.47
C GLY A 217 16.91 8.96 14.09
N GLY A 218 16.84 8.08 13.10
CA GLY A 218 15.60 7.65 12.44
C GLY A 218 15.27 8.50 11.21
N ASN A 219 14.61 7.88 10.23
CA ASN A 219 14.19 8.51 8.98
C ASN A 219 13.15 9.62 9.22
N GLU A 220 12.43 9.58 10.34
CA GLU A 220 11.46 10.60 10.71
C GLU A 220 12.07 12.01 10.68
N ARG A 221 13.31 12.16 11.18
CA ARG A 221 13.99 13.45 11.24
C ARG A 221 14.15 14.06 9.86
N PHE A 222 14.54 13.27 8.88
CA PHE A 222 14.70 13.71 7.51
C PHE A 222 13.35 14.04 6.86
N PHE A 223 12.38 13.12 6.93
CA PHE A 223 11.09 13.31 6.25
C PHE A 223 10.27 14.46 6.84
N LYS A 224 10.33 14.71 8.16
CA LYS A 224 9.69 15.89 8.76
C LYS A 224 10.25 17.20 8.23
N LEU A 225 11.58 17.29 8.04
CA LEU A 225 12.23 18.48 7.51
C LEU A 225 11.94 18.65 6.01
N LEU A 226 11.97 17.56 5.25
CA LEU A 226 11.60 17.56 3.83
C LEU A 226 10.17 18.05 3.63
N ILE A 227 9.22 17.52 4.39
CA ILE A 227 7.82 17.94 4.37
C ILE A 227 7.70 19.42 4.74
N TYR A 228 8.40 19.86 5.79
CA TYR A 228 8.38 21.27 6.20
C TYR A 228 8.90 22.20 5.09
N ASP A 229 10.00 21.84 4.42
CA ASP A 229 10.58 22.63 3.33
C ASP A 229 9.63 22.71 2.12
N MET A 230 8.85 21.66 1.87
CA MET A 230 7.80 21.66 0.84
C MET A 230 6.57 22.50 1.20
N MET A 231 6.38 22.88 2.47
CA MET A 231 5.16 23.56 2.96
C MET A 231 5.14 25.08 2.76
N GLU A 232 5.93 25.65 1.83
CA GLU A 232 5.89 27.08 1.43
C GLU A 232 5.73 28.11 2.57
N PHE A 233 6.25 27.84 3.77
CA PHE A 233 6.13 28.78 4.90
C PHE A 233 6.83 30.12 4.63
N ASN A 234 7.74 30.15 3.66
CA ASN A 234 8.43 31.34 3.17
C ASN A 234 7.63 32.16 2.13
N ASN A 235 6.49 31.66 1.63
CA ASN A 235 5.70 32.39 0.63
C ASN A 235 4.99 33.59 1.27
N VAL A 236 5.45 34.79 0.92
CA VAL A 236 4.92 36.05 1.49
C VAL A 236 3.48 36.35 1.07
N ASN A 237 3.01 35.74 -0.03
CA ASN A 237 1.66 35.95 -0.58
C ASN A 237 0.60 35.10 0.13
N LEU A 238 0.99 34.10 0.91
CA LEU A 238 0.09 33.34 1.77
C LEU A 238 -0.27 34.13 3.03
N SER A 239 -1.52 34.00 3.49
CA SER A 239 -1.95 34.62 4.74
C SER A 239 -1.14 34.10 5.94
N ALA A 240 -0.85 34.99 6.90
CA ALA A 240 -0.10 34.64 8.11
C ALA A 240 -0.76 33.52 8.96
N PRO A 241 -2.11 33.46 9.11
CA PRO A 241 -2.76 32.36 9.80
C PRO A 241 -2.54 31.00 9.14
N ILE A 242 -2.56 30.94 7.80
CA ILE A 242 -2.33 29.69 7.06
C ILE A 242 -0.90 29.19 7.31
N LYS A 243 0.09 30.09 7.20
CA LYS A 243 1.51 29.75 7.43
C LYS A 243 1.83 29.38 8.88
N ALA A 244 1.05 29.88 9.84
CA ALA A 244 1.30 29.60 11.25
C ALA A 244 0.85 28.19 11.67
N ASP A 245 -0.07 27.57 10.93
CA ASP A 245 -0.64 26.27 11.28
C ASP A 245 -0.35 25.22 10.19
N LYS A 246 0.47 24.22 10.56
CA LYS A 246 0.85 23.09 9.72
C LYS A 246 -0.34 22.24 9.28
N GLY A 247 -1.44 22.26 10.05
CA GLY A 247 -2.66 21.50 9.74
C GLY A 247 -3.41 21.99 8.50
N ASN A 248 -3.08 23.18 7.98
CA ASN A 248 -3.67 23.69 6.75
C ASN A 248 -3.09 23.05 5.48
N PHE A 249 -1.96 22.36 5.59
CA PHE A 249 -1.29 21.72 4.47
C PHE A 249 -1.72 20.26 4.36
N GLN A 250 -2.09 19.84 3.15
CA GLN A 250 -2.44 18.46 2.86
C GLN A 250 -1.26 17.73 2.24
N ILE A 251 -0.96 16.56 2.78
CA ILE A 251 0.07 15.66 2.26
C ILE A 251 -0.65 14.42 1.75
N VAL A 252 -0.35 14.04 0.51
CA VAL A 252 -0.89 12.84 -0.11
C VAL A 252 0.24 11.83 -0.24
N PHE A 253 0.07 10.68 0.41
CA PHE A 253 0.91 9.51 0.18
C PHE A 253 0.28 8.67 -0.92
N ASP A 254 1.08 8.34 -1.93
CA ASP A 254 0.63 7.53 -3.06
C ASP A 254 1.54 6.31 -3.23
N GLU A 255 1.00 5.14 -2.88
CA GLU A 255 1.65 3.83 -3.01
C GLU A 255 1.32 3.17 -4.36
N SER A 256 1.19 3.95 -5.44
CA SER A 256 0.82 3.49 -6.80
C SER A 256 1.75 2.44 -7.45
N ARG A 257 2.67 1.84 -6.70
CA ARG A 257 3.44 0.64 -7.08
C ARG A 257 2.57 -0.60 -7.33
N HIS A 258 1.29 -0.56 -6.99
CA HIS A 258 0.37 -1.55 -7.52
C HIS A 258 0.23 -1.36 -9.02
N VAL A 259 0.90 -2.23 -9.78
CA VAL A 259 0.59 -2.50 -11.19
C VAL A 259 -0.87 -2.91 -11.23
N THR A 260 -1.77 -1.93 -11.33
CA THR A 260 -3.15 -2.19 -11.67
C THR A 260 -3.06 -2.81 -13.05
N GLY A 261 -3.30 -4.12 -13.14
CA GLY A 261 -3.29 -4.80 -14.42
C GLY A 261 -4.12 -3.98 -15.40
N VAL A 262 -3.75 -3.96 -16.68
CA VAL A 262 -4.34 -3.10 -17.74
C VAL A 262 -5.88 -3.10 -17.73
N ILE A 263 -6.50 -4.14 -17.18
CA ILE A 263 -7.96 -4.30 -17.02
C ILE A 263 -8.54 -3.48 -15.85
N SER A 264 -7.82 -3.29 -14.73
CA SER A 264 -8.31 -2.58 -13.53
C SER A 264 -7.87 -1.12 -13.43
N ALA A 265 -6.84 -0.69 -14.18
CA ALA A 265 -6.40 0.70 -14.28
C ALA A 265 -7.55 1.72 -14.49
N PRO A 266 -8.48 1.53 -15.46
CA PRO A 266 -9.58 2.47 -15.65
C PRO A 266 -10.54 2.52 -14.46
N PHE A 267 -10.71 1.42 -13.71
CA PHE A 267 -11.57 1.40 -12.52
C PHE A 267 -10.94 2.16 -11.35
N VAL A 268 -9.64 1.98 -11.12
CA VAL A 268 -8.93 2.66 -10.03
C VAL A 268 -8.83 4.17 -10.31
N GLU A 269 -8.49 4.57 -11.53
CA GLU A 269 -8.44 5.98 -11.93
C GLU A 269 -9.81 6.67 -11.81
N THR A 270 -10.87 5.98 -12.23
CA THR A 270 -12.25 6.51 -12.09
C THR A 270 -12.65 6.62 -10.62
N MET A 271 -12.32 5.63 -9.77
CA MET A 271 -12.62 5.68 -8.34
C MET A 271 -11.81 6.77 -7.62
N GLY A 272 -10.53 6.93 -7.93
CA GLY A 272 -9.70 8.02 -7.40
C GLY A 272 -10.26 9.39 -7.77
N THR A 273 -10.67 9.57 -9.03
CA THR A 273 -11.31 10.80 -9.50
C THR A 273 -12.64 11.05 -8.77
N ILE A 274 -13.48 10.02 -8.58
CA ILE A 274 -14.72 10.15 -7.82
C ILE A 274 -14.44 10.56 -6.37
N VAL A 275 -13.47 9.93 -5.71
CA VAL A 275 -13.10 10.24 -4.32
C VAL A 275 -12.63 11.69 -4.20
N LEU A 276 -11.75 12.15 -5.10
CA LEU A 276 -11.30 13.55 -5.16
C LEU A 276 -12.45 14.53 -5.41
N LEU A 277 -13.37 14.21 -6.32
CA LEU A 277 -14.55 15.03 -6.58
C LEU A 277 -15.51 15.07 -5.38
N THR A 278 -15.55 14.01 -4.57
CA THR A 278 -16.39 13.97 -3.35
C THR A 278 -15.73 14.57 -2.11
N SER A 279 -14.41 14.80 -2.11
CA SER A 279 -13.70 15.40 -0.97
C SER A 279 -13.90 16.91 -0.89
N ASN A 280 -14.04 17.59 -2.04
CA ASN A 280 -14.34 19.01 -2.09
C ASN A 280 -15.81 19.26 -1.78
N GLU A 281 -16.09 20.14 -0.81
CA GLU A 281 -17.44 20.40 -0.32
C GLU A 281 -18.40 20.88 -1.42
N PHE A 282 -17.92 21.72 -2.35
CA PHE A 282 -18.72 22.23 -3.47
C PHE A 282 -18.99 21.13 -4.52
N LEU A 283 -17.95 20.40 -4.94
CA LEU A 283 -18.07 19.35 -5.96
C LEU A 283 -18.89 18.15 -5.46
N LYS A 284 -18.80 17.84 -4.17
CA LYS A 284 -19.64 16.84 -3.49
C LYS A 284 -21.12 17.15 -3.68
N TRP A 285 -21.54 18.40 -3.43
CA TRP A 285 -22.94 18.80 -3.62
C TRP A 285 -23.37 18.74 -5.09
N LEU A 286 -22.47 19.07 -6.03
CA LEU A 286 -22.74 18.99 -7.46
C LEU A 286 -23.00 17.55 -7.92
N VAL A 287 -22.20 16.58 -7.44
CA VAL A 287 -22.39 15.15 -7.75
C VAL A 287 -23.69 14.63 -7.14
N VAL A 288 -23.95 14.94 -5.85
CA VAL A 288 -25.18 14.53 -5.17
C VAL A 288 -26.41 15.10 -5.87
N LEU A 289 -26.37 16.36 -6.31
CA LEU A 289 -27.47 17.00 -7.03
C LEU A 289 -27.71 16.35 -8.39
N ASN A 290 -26.65 16.05 -9.15
CA ASN A 290 -26.77 15.36 -10.45
C ASN A 290 -27.34 13.95 -10.31
N VAL A 291 -26.85 13.15 -9.37
CA VAL A 291 -27.37 11.80 -9.11
C VAL A 291 -28.82 11.86 -8.62
N GLY A 292 -29.14 12.81 -7.74
CA GLY A 292 -30.51 13.06 -7.29
C GLY A 292 -31.44 13.43 -8.45
N LEU A 293 -30.99 14.28 -9.38
CA LEU A 293 -31.76 14.67 -10.55
C LEU A 293 -31.98 13.49 -11.50
N LEU A 294 -30.97 12.66 -11.74
CA LEU A 294 -31.11 11.42 -12.51
C LEU A 294 -32.08 10.44 -11.85
N LEU A 295 -32.05 10.29 -10.53
CA LEU A 295 -33.01 9.46 -9.79
C LEU A 295 -34.43 10.01 -9.89
N LEU A 296 -34.63 11.33 -9.84
CA LEU A 296 -35.94 11.95 -10.03
C LEU A 296 -36.47 11.72 -11.45
N VAL A 297 -35.62 11.88 -12.47
CA VAL A 297 -35.96 11.58 -13.86
C VAL A 297 -36.29 10.09 -14.02
N ALA A 298 -35.49 9.19 -13.46
CA ALA A 298 -35.78 7.75 -13.48
C ALA A 298 -37.12 7.43 -12.79
N MET A 299 -37.40 8.04 -11.64
CA MET A 299 -38.66 7.87 -10.93
C MET A 299 -39.87 8.44 -11.69
N MET A 300 -39.66 9.46 -12.53
CA MET A 300 -40.67 10.05 -13.41
C MET A 300 -40.88 9.24 -14.69
N VAL A 301 -39.82 8.67 -15.26
CA VAL A 301 -39.83 7.91 -16.52
C VAL A 301 -40.38 6.48 -16.33
N ILE A 302 -40.44 5.96 -15.10
CA ILE A 302 -41.02 4.64 -14.80
C ILE A 302 -42.54 4.80 -14.52
N PRO A 303 -43.42 4.51 -15.51
CA PRO A 303 -44.87 4.72 -15.39
C PRO A 303 -45.55 3.69 -14.47
N GLU A 304 -44.93 2.55 -14.23
CA GLU A 304 -45.47 1.49 -13.36
C GLU A 304 -44.49 1.18 -12.24
N LYS A 305 -44.71 1.80 -11.08
CA LYS A 305 -44.05 1.39 -9.85
C LYS A 305 -44.70 0.08 -9.40
N GLU A 306 -44.09 -1.06 -9.75
CA GLU A 306 -44.48 -2.33 -9.15
C GLU A 306 -44.46 -2.17 -7.63
N ASN A 307 -45.49 -2.67 -6.95
CA ASN A 307 -45.62 -2.51 -5.51
C ASN A 307 -44.48 -3.28 -4.85
N TRP A 308 -43.46 -2.61 -4.31
CA TRP A 308 -42.37 -3.27 -3.55
C TRP A 308 -42.88 -3.97 -2.28
N ARG A 309 -44.16 -3.80 -1.98
CA ARG A 309 -44.91 -4.67 -1.09
C ARG A 309 -44.99 -6.05 -1.73
N HIS A 310 -44.18 -7.00 -1.26
CA HIS A 310 -44.37 -8.43 -1.51
C HIS A 310 -45.80 -8.84 -1.15
N VAL A 311 -46.72 -8.77 -2.12
CA VAL A 311 -48.03 -9.41 -2.02
C VAL A 311 -47.81 -10.81 -2.56
N PHE A 312 -47.73 -11.77 -1.64
CA PHE A 312 -47.79 -13.18 -1.98
C PHE A 312 -49.15 -13.46 -2.62
N ASP A 313 -49.19 -13.48 -3.95
CA ASP A 313 -50.36 -13.88 -4.71
C ASP A 313 -50.47 -15.41 -4.69
N LEU A 314 -51.32 -15.94 -3.80
CA LEU A 314 -51.59 -17.36 -3.65
C LEU A 314 -52.32 -17.97 -4.87
N THR A 315 -52.73 -17.17 -5.85
CA THR A 315 -53.40 -17.65 -7.06
C THR A 315 -52.43 -17.85 -8.24
N LYS A 316 -51.26 -17.22 -8.21
CA LYS A 316 -50.16 -17.43 -9.17
C LYS A 316 -49.11 -18.39 -8.59
N PHE A 317 -49.43 -19.68 -8.63
CA PHE A 317 -48.43 -20.73 -8.40
C PHE A 317 -47.46 -20.81 -9.59
N ASN A 318 -46.39 -20.01 -9.57
CA ASN A 318 -45.21 -20.33 -10.38
C ASN A 318 -44.60 -21.62 -9.81
N GLN A 319 -44.78 -22.73 -10.51
CA GLN A 319 -44.14 -24.00 -10.14
C GLN A 319 -42.62 -23.79 -10.14
N ARG A 320 -41.98 -24.13 -9.03
CA ARG A 320 -40.51 -24.17 -8.93
C ARG A 320 -39.98 -25.06 -10.07
N PRO A 321 -38.94 -24.63 -10.81
CA PRO A 321 -38.50 -25.32 -12.05
C PRO A 321 -38.22 -26.82 -11.89
N GLU A 322 -37.84 -27.27 -10.69
CA GLU A 322 -37.76 -28.69 -10.37
C GLU A 322 -38.35 -28.95 -8.98
N LYS A 323 -39.54 -29.54 -8.94
CA LYS A 323 -40.06 -30.15 -7.72
C LYS A 323 -39.25 -31.42 -7.48
N LEU A 324 -38.41 -31.43 -6.44
CA LEU A 324 -37.69 -32.63 -6.01
C LEU A 324 -38.68 -33.79 -5.87
N ASP A 325 -38.48 -34.86 -6.63
CA ASP A 325 -39.36 -36.02 -6.58
C ASP A 325 -39.40 -36.58 -5.13
N PRO A 326 -40.58 -36.70 -4.51
CA PRO A 326 -40.70 -37.32 -3.18
C PRO A 326 -40.21 -38.77 -3.15
N SER A 327 -40.22 -39.49 -4.27
CA SER A 327 -39.71 -40.86 -4.37
C SER A 327 -38.21 -40.95 -4.04
N THR A 328 -37.43 -39.93 -4.43
CA THR A 328 -35.97 -39.88 -4.25
C THR A 328 -35.54 -39.36 -2.88
N TYR A 329 -36.48 -39.05 -1.98
CA TYR A 329 -36.17 -38.50 -0.66
C TYR A 329 -35.35 -39.45 0.20
N ARG A 330 -35.66 -40.75 0.19
CA ARG A 330 -34.89 -41.76 0.93
C ARG A 330 -33.44 -41.83 0.44
N ASP A 331 -33.23 -41.84 -0.88
CA ASP A 331 -31.88 -41.91 -1.46
C ASP A 331 -31.05 -40.68 -1.13
N ARG A 332 -31.67 -39.49 -1.09
CA ARG A 332 -31.00 -38.28 -0.63
C ARG A 332 -30.54 -38.39 0.83
N VAL A 333 -31.41 -38.88 1.72
CA VAL A 333 -31.05 -39.07 3.14
C VAL A 333 -29.94 -40.13 3.28
N ARG A 334 -30.02 -41.24 2.55
CA ARG A 334 -28.98 -42.28 2.51
C ARG A 334 -27.63 -41.74 2.01
N ARG A 335 -27.63 -41.00 0.90
CA ARG A 335 -26.42 -40.36 0.35
C ARG A 335 -25.84 -39.35 1.33
N SER A 336 -26.69 -38.61 2.03
CA SER A 336 -26.24 -37.64 3.03
C SER A 336 -25.54 -38.32 4.23
N LEU A 337 -26.05 -39.47 4.70
CA LEU A 337 -25.40 -40.28 5.73
C LEU A 337 -24.04 -40.79 5.25
N LEU A 338 -23.96 -41.46 4.10
CA LEU A 338 -22.70 -42.03 3.60
C LEU A 338 -21.66 -40.94 3.32
N THR A 339 -22.07 -39.79 2.79
CA THR A 339 -21.19 -38.64 2.60
C THR A 339 -20.67 -38.12 3.95
N LYS A 340 -21.52 -38.08 4.97
CA LYS A 340 -21.10 -37.65 6.31
C LYS A 340 -20.13 -38.64 6.97
N VAL A 341 -20.36 -39.94 6.85
CA VAL A 341 -19.44 -40.99 7.33
C VAL A 341 -18.10 -40.88 6.60
N ARG A 342 -18.13 -40.65 5.29
CA ARG A 342 -16.94 -40.47 4.45
C ARG A 342 -16.08 -39.30 4.93
N VAL A 343 -16.71 -38.14 5.14
CA VAL A 343 -16.03 -36.94 5.61
C VAL A 343 -15.55 -37.09 7.05
N HIS A 344 -16.28 -37.81 7.91
CA HIS A 344 -15.87 -38.00 9.31
C HIS A 344 -14.64 -38.91 9.46
N HIS A 345 -14.46 -39.88 8.55
CA HIS A 345 -13.33 -40.82 8.58
C HIS A 345 -12.25 -40.48 7.53
N ASP A 346 -12.26 -39.25 7.00
CA ASP A 346 -11.32 -38.73 5.98
C ASP A 346 -11.12 -39.63 4.76
N LEU A 347 -12.18 -40.34 4.34
CA LEU A 347 -12.13 -41.24 3.19
C LEU A 347 -12.40 -40.51 1.88
N THR A 348 -11.68 -40.85 0.82
CA THR A 348 -12.09 -40.50 -0.55
C THR A 348 -13.29 -41.33 -0.99
N ARG A 349 -13.95 -40.94 -2.10
CA ARG A 349 -15.11 -41.66 -2.62
C ARG A 349 -14.76 -43.09 -3.05
N ASP A 350 -13.57 -43.27 -3.61
CA ASP A 350 -13.10 -44.55 -4.13
C ASP A 350 -12.63 -45.46 -2.99
N GLU A 351 -11.96 -44.92 -1.97
CA GLU A 351 -11.61 -45.67 -0.76
C GLU A 351 -12.86 -46.17 -0.03
N MET A 352 -13.89 -45.33 0.11
CA MET A 352 -15.15 -45.77 0.73
C MET A 352 -15.84 -46.89 -0.08
N ALA A 353 -15.72 -46.90 -1.40
CA ALA A 353 -16.29 -47.94 -2.25
C ALA A 353 -15.52 -49.27 -2.17
N GLN A 354 -14.23 -49.23 -1.84
CA GLN A 354 -13.37 -50.40 -1.66
C GLN A 354 -13.50 -51.03 -0.26
N ARG A 355 -14.04 -50.31 0.72
CA ARG A 355 -14.24 -50.84 2.08
C ARG A 355 -15.35 -51.90 2.11
N PRO A 356 -15.12 -53.07 2.74
CA PRO A 356 -16.14 -54.10 2.87
C PRO A 356 -17.33 -53.59 3.72
N PRO A 357 -18.58 -53.97 3.39
CA PRO A 357 -19.76 -53.49 4.08
C PRO A 357 -19.74 -53.61 5.62
N PRO A 358 -19.19 -54.68 6.25
CA PRO A 358 -19.11 -54.79 7.71
C PRO A 358 -18.27 -53.70 8.36
N GLU A 359 -17.21 -53.25 7.69
CA GLU A 359 -16.34 -52.19 8.19
C GLU A 359 -17.05 -50.84 8.16
N VAL A 360 -17.80 -50.57 7.09
CA VAL A 360 -18.64 -49.36 6.98
C VAL A 360 -19.79 -49.37 8.01
N GLN A 361 -20.32 -50.55 8.35
CA GLN A 361 -21.33 -50.68 9.42
C GLN A 361 -20.73 -50.35 10.79
N ALA A 362 -19.51 -50.81 11.07
CA ALA A 362 -18.79 -50.47 12.28
C ALA A 362 -18.47 -48.96 12.35
N MET A 363 -18.11 -48.34 11.22
CA MET A 363 -17.88 -46.89 11.13
C MET A 363 -19.12 -46.04 11.44
N ILE A 364 -20.33 -46.56 11.21
CA ILE A 364 -21.61 -45.87 11.51
C ILE A 364 -21.99 -46.05 12.99
N GLY A 365 -21.83 -47.24 13.56
CA GLY A 365 -22.06 -47.51 14.99
C GLY A 365 -23.52 -47.47 15.49
N ASP A 366 -24.41 -46.68 14.88
CA ASP A 366 -25.85 -46.63 15.23
C ASP A 366 -26.64 -47.66 14.38
N PRO A 367 -27.29 -48.67 15.01
CA PRO A 367 -28.03 -49.71 14.29
C PRO A 367 -29.16 -49.16 13.41
N ARG A 368 -29.78 -48.02 13.76
CA ARG A 368 -30.86 -47.41 12.97
C ARG A 368 -30.35 -46.73 11.70
N LEU A 369 -29.14 -46.17 11.76
CA LEU A 369 -28.48 -45.55 10.60
C LEU A 369 -27.84 -46.61 9.69
N VAL A 370 -27.34 -47.71 10.26
CA VAL A 370 -26.90 -48.89 9.51
C VAL A 370 -28.04 -49.49 8.70
N GLU A 371 -29.23 -49.61 9.31
CA GLU A 371 -30.42 -50.10 8.63
C GLU A 371 -30.81 -49.18 7.45
N LEU A 372 -30.76 -47.85 7.63
CA LEU A 372 -31.01 -46.90 6.54
C LEU A 372 -29.98 -47.02 5.40
N ALA A 373 -28.73 -47.34 5.72
CA ALA A 373 -27.63 -47.44 4.76
C ALA A 373 -27.68 -48.72 3.90
N TYR A 374 -28.17 -49.84 4.43
CA TYR A 374 -28.09 -51.15 3.78
C TYR A 374 -29.42 -51.88 3.56
N SER A 375 -30.49 -51.53 4.28
CA SER A 375 -31.80 -52.17 4.03
C SER A 375 -32.36 -51.68 2.70
N GLN A 376 -32.83 -52.61 1.87
CA GLN A 376 -33.54 -52.30 0.62
C GLN A 376 -35.07 -52.42 0.79
N SER A 377 -35.53 -53.33 1.65
CA SER A 377 -36.94 -53.72 1.81
C SER A 377 -37.80 -52.83 2.72
N ARG A 378 -37.21 -51.99 3.58
CA ARG A 378 -37.97 -51.16 4.52
C ARG A 378 -38.44 -49.84 3.88
N THR A 379 -39.74 -49.60 3.87
CA THR A 379 -40.33 -48.31 3.50
C THR A 379 -40.39 -47.41 4.74
N TYR A 380 -39.84 -46.20 4.65
CA TYR A 380 -39.89 -45.22 5.74
C TYR A 380 -40.96 -44.17 5.46
N THR A 381 -41.71 -43.80 6.49
CA THR A 381 -42.62 -42.66 6.40
C THR A 381 -41.84 -41.33 6.34
N PRO A 382 -42.40 -40.26 5.76
CA PRO A 382 -41.73 -38.95 5.72
C PRO A 382 -41.35 -38.41 7.11
N GLN A 383 -42.13 -38.74 8.15
CA GLN A 383 -41.84 -38.35 9.53
C GLN A 383 -40.64 -39.12 10.11
N GLU A 384 -40.54 -40.42 9.84
CA GLU A 384 -39.38 -41.23 10.26
C GLU A 384 -38.10 -40.79 9.56
N LEU A 385 -38.14 -40.49 8.26
CA LEU A 385 -36.99 -39.96 7.52
C LEU A 385 -36.51 -38.62 8.09
N ARG A 386 -37.43 -37.75 8.57
CA ARG A 386 -37.04 -36.51 9.28
C ARG A 386 -36.34 -36.80 10.61
N LYS A 387 -36.83 -37.77 11.39
CA LYS A 387 -36.18 -38.20 12.63
C LYS A 387 -34.79 -38.79 12.36
N LEU A 388 -34.65 -39.60 11.31
CA LEU A 388 -33.35 -40.13 10.86
C LEU A 388 -32.42 -39.02 10.38
N MET A 389 -32.91 -38.01 9.65
CA MET A 389 -32.11 -36.85 9.25
C MET A 389 -31.60 -36.04 10.46
N GLN A 390 -32.42 -35.89 11.49
CA GLN A 390 -31.99 -35.28 12.76
C GLN A 390 -30.94 -36.14 13.47
N ALA A 391 -31.09 -37.46 13.46
CA ALA A 391 -30.09 -38.39 13.99
C ALA A 391 -28.77 -38.28 13.20
N ILE A 392 -28.81 -38.29 11.86
CA ILE A 392 -27.64 -38.06 10.99
C ILE A 392 -26.96 -36.73 11.31
N ARG A 393 -27.72 -35.65 11.58
CA ARG A 393 -27.14 -34.35 11.93
C ARG A 393 -26.39 -34.38 13.26
N ARG A 394 -26.89 -35.13 14.25
CA ARG A 394 -26.28 -35.32 15.58
C ARG A 394 -25.16 -36.37 15.59
N TRP A 395 -25.18 -37.31 14.66
CA TRP A 395 -24.19 -38.36 14.51
C TRP A 395 -22.77 -37.76 14.29
N GLY A 396 -21.78 -38.27 15.03
CA GLY A 396 -20.39 -37.76 15.04
C GLY A 396 -20.16 -36.46 15.81
N LYS A 397 -21.20 -35.85 16.41
CA LYS A 397 -21.01 -34.80 17.42
C LYS A 397 -21.01 -35.47 18.80
N ASN A 398 -19.87 -35.43 19.48
CA ASN A 398 -19.84 -35.78 20.90
C ASN A 398 -20.88 -34.94 21.64
N ASN A 399 -21.64 -35.56 22.55
CA ASN A 399 -22.26 -34.80 23.65
C ASN A 399 -21.15 -34.19 24.50
#